data_AF-A0A6I7Q6L5-F1
#
_entry.id   AF-A0A6I7Q6L5-F1
#
_cell.length_a   1.000
_cell.length_b   1.000
_cell.length_c   1.000
_cell.angle_alpha   90.00
_cell.angle_beta   90.00
_cell.angle_gamma   90.00
#
_symmetry.space_group_name_H-M   'P 1'
#
loop_
_entity.id
_entity.type
_entity.pdbx_description
1 polymer ?
#
loop_
_entity_poly.entity_id
_entity_poly.type
_entity_poly.pdbx_seq_one_letter_code
_entity_poly.pdbx_strand_id
1 'polypeptide(L)'
;MLSYTLAIGYALFLWWFSTGAILYLDGLPRHTYGRSMLGATGVLLLSIVALILVRARADLLGAYVGFTAGVLIWGWLEMAYFMGFITGPRKTPCPPGCRGWERFRLALQTSLYHELVLIGIAALIIRLTWGASNQVGIWTFVILWVMRWSAKLNLFLGAPNLNEDWLPEHVRFVTSYLSKRPMNLLFPVSVSVATVVMTLLVVTALEVPTNGFRGVSLILAATLLALAILEHWFLVLPLTDGALWNWATGARDRYLASMPPAASGGVGQRFQAPAGAAVPTSDGSGQPALSTARDPSLDANGERS
;
A
#
# COMPACT_ATOMS: atom_id res chain seq x y z
N MET A 1 4.27 -27.39 23.55
CA MET A 1 5.01 -27.24 22.27
C MET A 1 4.12 -27.36 21.05
N LEU A 2 3.48 -28.52 20.77
CA LEU A 2 2.62 -28.69 19.58
C LEU A 2 1.59 -27.55 19.38
N SER A 3 0.92 -27.12 20.43
CA SER A 3 -0.05 -26.01 20.40
C SER A 3 0.53 -24.67 19.92
N TYR A 4 1.83 -24.42 20.16
CA TYR A 4 2.52 -23.21 19.68
C TYR A 4 2.89 -23.35 18.21
N THR A 5 3.36 -24.52 17.77
CA THR A 5 3.58 -24.83 16.35
C THR A 5 2.28 -24.67 15.55
N LEU A 6 1.15 -25.15 16.08
CA LEU A 6 -0.17 -24.97 15.48
C LEU A 6 -0.59 -23.49 15.44
N ALA A 7 -0.35 -22.72 16.51
CA ALA A 7 -0.63 -21.29 16.54
C ALA A 7 0.18 -20.51 15.49
N ILE A 8 1.49 -20.78 15.39
CA ILE A 8 2.38 -20.18 14.38
C ILE A 8 1.91 -20.55 12.98
N GLY A 9 1.71 -21.84 12.70
CA GLY A 9 1.25 -22.32 11.39
C GLY A 9 -0.12 -21.76 11.00
N TYR A 10 -1.03 -21.59 11.95
CA TYR A 10 -2.34 -20.97 11.73
C TYR A 10 -2.24 -19.48 11.41
N ALA A 11 -1.41 -18.73 12.14
CA ALA A 11 -1.20 -17.31 11.88
C ALA A 11 -0.52 -17.07 10.51
N LEU A 12 0.50 -17.88 10.18
CA LEU A 12 1.14 -17.89 8.86
C LEU A 12 0.14 -18.19 7.74
N PHE A 13 -0.65 -19.27 7.89
CA PHE A 13 -1.68 -19.65 6.92
C PHE A 13 -2.72 -18.55 6.73
N LEU A 14 -3.25 -18.00 7.83
CA LEU A 14 -4.30 -16.99 7.76
C LEU A 14 -3.79 -15.69 7.12
N TRP A 15 -2.60 -15.21 7.49
CA TRP A 15 -1.97 -14.05 6.86
C TRP A 15 -1.71 -14.28 5.38
N TRP A 16 -1.12 -15.42 5.01
CA TRP A 16 -0.83 -15.75 3.62
C TRP A 16 -2.11 -15.83 2.79
N PHE A 17 -3.13 -16.55 3.29
CA PHE A 17 -4.41 -16.71 2.61
C PHE A 17 -5.17 -15.39 2.51
N SER A 18 -5.23 -14.57 3.57
CA SER A 18 -5.91 -13.27 3.53
C SER A 18 -5.25 -12.31 2.55
N THR A 19 -3.92 -12.20 2.57
CA THR A 19 -3.17 -11.33 1.66
C THR A 19 -3.35 -11.78 0.22
N GLY A 20 -3.17 -13.07 -0.08
CA GLY A 20 -3.40 -13.63 -1.41
C GLY A 20 -4.84 -13.46 -1.91
N ALA A 21 -5.84 -13.61 -1.04
CA ALA A 21 -7.26 -13.42 -1.40
C ALA A 21 -7.59 -11.95 -1.70
N ILE A 22 -7.07 -11.00 -0.92
CA ILE A 22 -7.25 -9.56 -1.16
C ILE A 22 -6.64 -9.18 -2.51
N LEU A 23 -5.40 -9.61 -2.77
CA LEU A 23 -4.68 -9.33 -4.02
C LEU A 23 -5.36 -9.95 -5.26
N TYR A 24 -5.84 -11.19 -5.13
CA TYR A 24 -6.60 -11.85 -6.19
C TYR A 24 -7.91 -11.10 -6.51
N LEU A 25 -8.65 -10.68 -5.47
CA LEU A 25 -9.91 -9.96 -5.63
C LEU A 25 -9.73 -8.52 -6.17
N ASP A 26 -8.63 -7.85 -5.84
CA ASP A 26 -8.28 -6.54 -6.42
C ASP A 26 -7.82 -6.66 -7.89
N GLY A 27 -7.12 -7.75 -8.22
CA GLY A 27 -6.73 -8.09 -9.60
C GLY A 27 -7.89 -8.45 -10.55
N LEU A 28 -9.09 -8.67 -10.02
CA LEU A 28 -10.29 -8.86 -10.83
C LEU A 28 -10.74 -7.55 -11.51
N PRO A 29 -11.50 -7.62 -12.62
CA PRO A 29 -12.04 -6.42 -13.28
C PRO A 29 -13.01 -5.64 -12.39
N ARG A 30 -12.93 -4.29 -12.46
CA ARG A 30 -13.66 -3.34 -11.59
C ARG A 30 -15.16 -3.57 -11.44
N HIS A 31 -15.85 -4.14 -12.44
CA HIS A 31 -17.28 -4.46 -12.35
C HIS A 31 -17.59 -5.52 -11.27
N THR A 32 -16.60 -6.33 -10.87
CA THR A 32 -16.73 -7.33 -9.79
C THR A 32 -16.60 -6.72 -8.40
N TYR A 33 -15.92 -5.57 -8.25
CA TYR A 33 -15.56 -4.99 -6.94
C TYR A 33 -16.79 -4.78 -6.04
N GLY A 34 -17.93 -4.38 -6.58
CA GLY A 34 -19.18 -4.26 -5.81
C GLY A 34 -19.66 -5.58 -5.20
N ARG A 35 -19.49 -6.70 -5.93
CA ARG A 35 -19.87 -8.05 -5.44
C ARG A 35 -18.83 -8.57 -4.44
N SER A 36 -17.54 -8.35 -4.71
CA SER A 36 -16.45 -8.68 -3.79
C SER A 36 -16.58 -7.93 -2.46
N MET A 37 -16.90 -6.63 -2.52
CA MET A 37 -17.08 -5.78 -1.34
C MET A 37 -18.37 -6.13 -0.56
N LEU A 38 -19.45 -6.52 -1.24
CA LEU A 38 -20.66 -7.04 -0.59
C LEU A 38 -20.36 -8.34 0.19
N GLY A 39 -19.64 -9.28 -0.43
CA GLY A 39 -19.19 -10.52 0.22
C GLY A 39 -18.28 -10.25 1.42
N ALA A 40 -17.28 -9.38 1.25
CA ALA A 40 -16.41 -8.94 2.34
C ALA A 40 -17.19 -8.28 3.48
N THR A 41 -18.23 -7.50 3.19
CA THR A 41 -19.08 -6.86 4.21
C THR A 41 -19.90 -7.90 4.98
N GLY A 42 -20.35 -8.97 4.33
CA GLY A 42 -20.92 -10.13 5.03
C GLY A 42 -19.91 -10.78 5.99
N VAL A 43 -18.66 -10.97 5.54
CA VAL A 43 -17.57 -11.50 6.37
C VAL A 43 -17.23 -10.56 7.55
N LEU A 44 -17.24 -9.24 7.35
CA LEU A 44 -17.08 -8.24 8.41
C LEU A 44 -18.14 -8.41 9.50
N LEU A 45 -19.42 -8.47 9.12
CA LEU A 45 -20.54 -8.63 10.06
C LEU A 45 -20.43 -9.95 10.84
N LEU A 46 -20.13 -11.06 10.15
CA LEU A 46 -19.89 -12.35 10.79
C LEU A 46 -18.70 -12.32 11.76
N SER A 47 -17.64 -11.58 11.42
CA SER A 47 -16.45 -11.43 12.28
C SER A 47 -16.75 -10.61 13.54
N ILE A 48 -17.56 -9.56 13.43
CA ILE A 48 -18.04 -8.78 14.58
C ILE A 48 -18.91 -9.65 15.49
N VAL A 49 -19.84 -10.44 14.92
CA VAL A 49 -20.66 -11.39 15.68
C VAL A 49 -19.77 -12.45 16.36
N ALA A 50 -18.77 -12.99 15.65
CA ALA A 50 -17.82 -13.96 16.22
C ALA A 50 -17.06 -13.37 17.43
N LEU A 51 -16.56 -12.14 17.35
CA LEU A 51 -15.94 -11.44 18.49
C LEU A 51 -16.91 -11.35 19.68
N ILE A 52 -18.16 -10.95 19.46
CA ILE A 52 -19.16 -10.82 20.53
C ILE A 52 -19.43 -12.17 21.20
N LEU A 53 -19.49 -13.27 20.42
CA LEU A 53 -19.70 -14.62 20.93
C LEU A 53 -18.50 -15.16 21.73
N VAL A 54 -17.26 -14.81 21.36
CA VAL A 54 -16.06 -15.32 22.04
C VAL A 54 -15.42 -14.36 23.06
N ARG A 55 -15.96 -13.15 23.25
CA ARG A 55 -15.39 -12.13 24.17
C ARG A 55 -15.20 -12.63 25.61
N ALA A 56 -16.08 -13.51 26.09
CA ALA A 56 -16.02 -14.08 27.44
C ALA A 56 -15.24 -15.41 27.52
N ARG A 57 -14.76 -15.94 26.39
CA ARG A 57 -14.08 -17.24 26.30
C ARG A 57 -12.57 -17.10 26.46
N ALA A 58 -12.06 -17.42 27.65
CA ALA A 58 -10.63 -17.55 27.92
C ALA A 58 -10.13 -18.99 27.64
N ASP A 59 -10.47 -19.55 26.47
CA ASP A 59 -10.09 -20.89 26.03
C ASP A 59 -9.46 -20.89 24.63
N LEU A 60 -8.89 -22.02 24.21
CA LEU A 60 -8.18 -22.11 22.93
C LEU A 60 -9.06 -21.71 21.74
N LEU A 61 -10.33 -22.11 21.74
CA LEU A 61 -11.30 -21.72 20.70
C LEU A 61 -11.49 -20.20 20.68
N GLY A 62 -11.62 -19.57 21.86
CA GLY A 62 -11.68 -18.11 21.99
C GLY A 62 -10.45 -17.40 21.40
N ALA A 63 -9.25 -17.92 21.64
CA ALA A 63 -8.02 -17.33 21.07
C ALA A 63 -8.03 -17.37 19.53
N TYR A 64 -8.28 -18.54 18.93
CA TYR A 64 -8.27 -18.69 17.47
C TYR A 64 -9.40 -17.89 16.80
N VAL A 65 -10.64 -17.95 17.31
CA VAL A 65 -11.76 -17.20 16.74
C VAL A 65 -11.57 -15.68 16.91
N GLY A 66 -11.05 -15.25 18.06
CA GLY A 66 -10.74 -13.84 18.32
C GLY A 66 -9.67 -13.29 17.37
N PHE A 67 -8.57 -14.03 17.20
CA PHE A 67 -7.52 -13.71 16.24
C PHE A 67 -8.06 -13.62 14.81
N THR A 68 -8.79 -14.64 14.36
CA THR A 68 -9.30 -14.71 12.99
C THR A 68 -10.29 -13.61 12.69
N ALA A 69 -11.21 -13.31 13.61
CA ALA A 69 -12.11 -12.17 13.44
C ALA A 69 -11.34 -10.84 13.38
N GLY A 70 -10.28 -10.65 14.16
CA GLY A 70 -9.40 -9.48 14.06
C GLY A 70 -8.76 -9.32 12.68
N VAL A 71 -8.19 -10.41 12.11
CA VAL A 71 -7.61 -10.41 10.76
C VAL A 71 -8.66 -10.19 9.67
N LEU A 72 -9.86 -10.77 9.79
CA LEU A 72 -10.93 -10.61 8.80
C LEU A 72 -11.55 -9.20 8.80
N ILE A 73 -11.72 -8.58 9.97
CA ILE A 73 -12.13 -7.18 10.09
C ILE A 73 -11.08 -6.26 9.45
N TRP A 74 -9.80 -6.55 9.68
CA TRP A 74 -8.71 -5.83 9.02
C TRP A 74 -8.72 -6.04 7.49
N GLY A 75 -8.90 -7.27 7.01
CA GLY A 75 -8.98 -7.58 5.58
C GLY A 75 -10.10 -6.83 4.86
N TRP A 76 -11.23 -6.57 5.53
CA TRP A 76 -12.29 -5.70 4.99
C TRP A 76 -11.82 -4.25 4.78
N LEU A 77 -11.08 -3.67 5.74
CA LEU A 77 -10.50 -2.34 5.62
C LEU A 77 -9.51 -2.26 4.45
N GLU A 78 -8.67 -3.29 4.28
CA GLU A 78 -7.74 -3.43 3.16
C GLU A 78 -8.45 -3.44 1.81
N MET A 79 -9.45 -4.31 1.66
CA MET A 79 -10.25 -4.38 0.42
C MET A 79 -10.97 -3.06 0.12
N ALA A 80 -11.54 -2.41 1.14
CA ALA A 80 -12.21 -1.12 0.99
C ALA A 80 -11.28 -0.01 0.49
N TYR A 81 -9.99 -0.07 0.86
CA TYR A 81 -8.96 0.86 0.43
C TYR A 81 -8.48 0.55 -0.99
N PHE A 82 -8.04 -0.69 -1.27
CA PHE A 82 -7.49 -1.07 -2.57
C PHE A 82 -8.51 -0.98 -3.71
N MET A 83 -9.77 -1.39 -3.48
CA MET A 83 -10.84 -1.26 -4.48
C MET A 83 -11.37 0.18 -4.61
N GLY A 84 -10.84 1.14 -3.85
CA GLY A 84 -11.13 2.57 -3.97
C GLY A 84 -12.42 3.07 -3.30
N PHE A 85 -13.22 2.19 -2.67
CA PHE A 85 -14.49 2.53 -2.01
C PHE A 85 -14.31 3.55 -0.87
N ILE A 86 -13.34 3.32 0.00
CA ILE A 86 -13.05 4.17 1.16
C ILE A 86 -11.64 4.74 0.98
N THR A 87 -11.57 5.81 0.18
CA THR A 87 -10.35 6.58 -0.12
C THR A 87 -10.54 8.03 0.31
N GLY A 88 -9.45 8.77 0.54
CA GLY A 88 -9.53 10.16 1.00
C GLY A 88 -10.08 11.13 -0.06
N PRO A 89 -10.42 12.37 0.35
CA PRO A 89 -10.98 13.39 -0.54
C PRO A 89 -10.03 13.80 -1.68
N ARG A 90 -8.72 13.59 -1.55
CA ARG A 90 -7.73 14.00 -2.56
C ARG A 90 -7.32 12.83 -3.46
N LYS A 91 -7.77 12.88 -4.72
CA LYS A 91 -7.45 11.90 -5.79
C LYS A 91 -6.51 12.48 -6.86
N THR A 92 -5.69 13.45 -6.49
CA THR A 92 -4.78 14.17 -7.40
C THR A 92 -3.31 14.03 -6.97
N PRO A 93 -2.36 14.05 -7.92
CA PRO A 93 -0.92 14.04 -7.61
C PRO A 93 -0.47 15.18 -6.68
N CYS A 94 0.71 14.99 -6.11
CA CYS A 94 1.39 16.00 -5.30
C CYS A 94 1.71 17.24 -6.17
N PRO A 95 1.35 18.47 -5.76
CA PRO A 95 1.70 19.67 -6.50
C PRO A 95 3.22 19.87 -6.57
N PRO A 96 3.76 20.43 -7.67
CA PRO A 96 5.19 20.73 -7.76
C PRO A 96 5.58 21.72 -6.66
N GLY A 97 6.67 21.41 -5.95
CA GLY A 97 7.22 22.26 -4.88
C GLY A 97 6.77 21.91 -3.45
N CYS A 98 5.72 21.11 -3.25
CA CYS A 98 5.26 20.75 -1.90
C CYS A 98 6.32 20.00 -1.09
N ARG A 99 6.63 20.51 0.11
CA ARG A 99 7.70 19.99 0.99
C ARG A 99 7.22 19.82 2.43
N GLY A 100 7.94 19.01 3.21
CA GLY A 100 7.76 18.86 4.65
C GLY A 100 6.31 18.57 5.09
N TRP A 101 5.80 19.39 6.01
CA TRP A 101 4.48 19.25 6.61
C TRP A 101 3.33 19.40 5.61
N GLU A 102 3.47 20.28 4.60
CA GLU A 102 2.44 20.44 3.57
C GLU A 102 2.28 19.14 2.77
N ARG A 103 3.40 18.55 2.32
CA ARG A 103 3.41 17.25 1.63
C ARG A 103 2.79 16.15 2.51
N PHE A 104 3.04 16.15 3.83
CA PHE A 104 2.44 15.20 4.76
C PHE A 104 0.92 15.37 4.87
N ARG A 105 0.43 16.60 5.05
CA ARG A 105 -1.01 16.90 5.12
C ARG A 105 -1.72 16.47 3.83
N LEU A 106 -1.13 16.74 2.67
CA LEU A 106 -1.69 16.33 1.37
C LEU A 106 -1.66 14.81 1.17
N ALA A 107 -0.61 14.13 1.63
CA ALA A 107 -0.54 12.66 1.64
C ALA A 107 -1.62 12.04 2.54
N LEU A 108 -1.84 12.60 3.75
CA LEU A 108 -2.91 12.13 4.64
C LEU A 108 -4.31 12.34 4.02
N GLN A 109 -4.51 13.42 3.26
CA GLN A 109 -5.75 13.66 2.52
C GLN A 109 -6.06 12.62 1.41
N THR A 110 -5.10 11.78 0.99
CA THR A 110 -5.39 10.69 0.03
C THR A 110 -6.03 9.46 0.70
N SER A 111 -5.92 9.34 2.03
CA SER A 111 -6.41 8.19 2.81
C SER A 111 -7.30 8.55 4.01
N LEU A 112 -7.58 9.84 4.24
CA LEU A 112 -8.28 10.35 5.42
C LEU A 112 -9.57 9.59 5.80
N TYR A 113 -10.46 9.31 4.84
CA TYR A 113 -11.72 8.60 5.13
C TYR A 113 -11.49 7.15 5.56
N HIS A 114 -10.45 6.49 5.05
CA HIS A 114 -10.06 5.16 5.51
C HIS A 114 -9.57 5.20 6.96
N GLU A 115 -8.74 6.18 7.33
CA GLU A 115 -8.29 6.34 8.72
C GLU A 115 -9.46 6.63 9.68
N LEU A 116 -10.44 7.43 9.28
CA LEU A 116 -11.66 7.67 10.09
C LEU A 116 -12.49 6.39 10.29
N VAL A 117 -12.66 5.58 9.24
CA VAL A 117 -13.39 4.30 9.33
C VAL A 117 -12.60 3.28 10.15
N LEU A 118 -11.28 3.26 10.04
CA LEU A 118 -10.38 2.44 10.86
C LEU A 118 -10.53 2.81 12.34
N ILE A 119 -10.45 4.09 12.70
CA ILE A 119 -10.66 4.57 14.08
C ILE A 119 -12.07 4.21 14.59
N GLY A 120 -13.10 4.33 13.74
CA GLY A 120 -14.47 3.92 14.08
C GLY A 120 -14.60 2.43 14.38
N ILE A 121 -13.97 1.57 13.56
CA ILE A 121 -13.91 0.12 13.79
C ILE A 121 -13.09 -0.22 15.03
N ALA A 122 -11.95 0.44 15.27
CA ALA A 122 -11.15 0.28 16.47
C ALA A 122 -11.98 0.58 17.73
N ALA A 123 -12.66 1.73 17.75
CA ALA A 123 -13.54 2.13 18.84
C ALA A 123 -14.70 1.14 19.04
N LEU A 124 -15.29 0.61 17.96
CA LEU A 124 -16.32 -0.43 18.03
C LEU A 124 -15.79 -1.73 18.67
N ILE A 125 -14.65 -2.25 18.21
CA ILE A 125 -14.05 -3.46 18.78
C ILE A 125 -13.75 -3.24 20.27
N ILE A 126 -13.07 -2.14 20.61
CA ILE A 126 -12.77 -1.75 22.00
C ILE A 126 -14.05 -1.70 22.85
N ARG A 127 -15.14 -1.11 22.33
CA ARG A 127 -16.42 -1.01 23.04
C ARG A 127 -17.10 -2.36 23.28
N LEU A 128 -16.92 -3.31 22.36
CA LEU A 128 -17.49 -4.66 22.42
C LEU A 128 -16.67 -5.62 23.31
N THR A 129 -15.34 -5.47 23.32
CA THR A 129 -14.41 -6.28 24.14
C THR A 129 -14.01 -5.62 25.47
N TRP A 130 -14.53 -4.43 25.80
CA TRP A 130 -14.18 -3.74 27.04
C TRP A 130 -14.48 -4.60 28.28
N GLY A 131 -13.48 -4.80 29.14
CA GLY A 131 -13.59 -5.64 30.34
C GLY A 131 -13.79 -7.15 30.07
N ALA A 132 -13.71 -7.58 28.81
CA ALA A 132 -13.88 -8.98 28.42
C ALA A 132 -12.59 -9.80 28.70
N SER A 133 -12.74 -11.10 28.93
CA SER A 133 -11.60 -12.00 29.21
C SER A 133 -10.76 -12.32 27.97
N ASN A 134 -11.35 -12.21 26.77
CA ASN A 134 -10.69 -12.41 25.50
C ASN A 134 -10.42 -11.07 24.79
N GLN A 135 -9.15 -10.67 24.77
CA GLN A 135 -8.67 -9.45 24.10
C GLN A 135 -7.90 -9.74 22.80
N VAL A 136 -7.86 -10.99 22.31
CA VAL A 136 -7.02 -11.39 21.18
C VAL A 136 -7.40 -10.65 19.89
N GLY A 137 -8.69 -10.43 19.66
CA GLY A 137 -9.19 -9.70 18.49
C GLY A 137 -8.74 -8.22 18.45
N ILE A 138 -8.74 -7.53 19.60
CA ILE A 138 -8.25 -6.14 19.65
C ILE A 138 -6.72 -6.08 19.56
N TRP A 139 -5.99 -7.02 20.16
CA TRP A 139 -4.53 -7.09 20.01
C TRP A 139 -4.12 -7.31 18.56
N THR A 140 -4.78 -8.24 17.87
CA THR A 140 -4.61 -8.52 16.43
C THR A 140 -4.83 -7.25 15.61
N PHE A 141 -5.96 -6.57 15.83
CA PHE A 141 -6.31 -5.36 15.10
C PHE A 141 -5.32 -4.21 15.37
N VAL A 142 -4.92 -4.00 16.62
CA VAL A 142 -3.97 -2.93 17.01
C VAL A 142 -2.57 -3.20 16.45
N ILE A 143 -2.09 -4.45 16.44
CA ILE A 143 -0.80 -4.82 15.83
C ILE A 143 -0.81 -4.44 14.34
N LEU A 144 -1.85 -4.85 13.61
CA LEU A 144 -1.99 -4.53 12.19
C LEU A 144 -2.08 -3.02 11.95
N TRP A 145 -2.85 -2.30 12.79
CA TRP A 145 -3.00 -0.84 12.70
C TRP A 145 -1.69 -0.08 12.92
N VAL A 146 -0.97 -0.38 14.01
CA VAL A 146 0.30 0.28 14.35
C VAL A 146 1.37 -0.03 13.31
N MET A 147 1.47 -1.29 12.85
CA MET A 147 2.46 -1.66 11.84
C MET A 147 2.12 -1.06 10.47
N ARG A 148 0.84 -0.92 10.10
CA ARG A 148 0.43 -0.15 8.91
C ARG A 148 0.84 1.32 8.99
N TRP A 149 0.65 1.97 10.14
CA TRP A 149 1.10 3.35 10.33
C TRP A 149 2.63 3.48 10.27
N SER A 150 3.35 2.53 10.86
CA SER A 150 4.81 2.44 10.74
C SER A 150 5.26 2.31 9.27
N ALA A 151 4.63 1.43 8.48
CA ALA A 151 4.93 1.28 7.06
C ALA A 151 4.64 2.57 6.27
N LYS A 152 3.46 3.20 6.48
CA LYS A 152 3.09 4.49 5.85
C LYS A 152 4.09 5.60 6.17
N LEU A 153 4.55 5.71 7.42
CA LEU A 153 5.53 6.72 7.83
C LEU A 153 6.93 6.44 7.25
N ASN A 154 7.35 5.17 7.21
CA ASN A 154 8.61 4.77 6.57
C ASN A 154 8.60 5.09 5.06
N LEU A 155 7.52 4.76 4.34
CA LEU A 155 7.35 5.08 2.92
C LEU A 155 7.30 6.60 2.64
N PHE A 156 6.65 7.38 3.51
CA PHE A 156 6.58 8.84 3.37
C PHE A 156 7.94 9.53 3.58
N LEU A 157 8.68 9.13 4.62
CA LEU A 157 10.00 9.66 4.92
C LEU A 157 11.05 9.18 3.91
N GLY A 158 10.91 7.94 3.46
CA GLY A 158 11.46 7.39 2.23
C GLY A 158 12.08 6.01 2.42
N ALA A 159 11.80 5.11 1.47
CA ALA A 159 12.27 3.73 1.45
C ALA A 159 12.87 3.36 0.07
N PRO A 160 13.76 2.36 0.00
CA PRO A 160 14.29 1.83 -1.26
C PRO A 160 13.21 1.23 -2.17
N ASN A 161 12.39 0.35 -1.60
CA ASN A 161 11.34 -0.35 -2.32
C ASN A 161 9.97 0.29 -2.02
N LEU A 162 9.34 0.81 -3.08
CA LEU A 162 8.01 1.42 -3.02
C LEU A 162 6.90 0.47 -3.50
N ASN A 163 7.25 -0.72 -3.98
CA ASN A 163 6.30 -1.73 -4.45
C ASN A 163 5.23 -1.16 -5.40
N GLU A 164 5.64 -0.29 -6.34
CA GLU A 164 4.72 0.50 -7.19
C GLU A 164 3.83 -0.38 -8.08
N ASP A 165 4.33 -1.55 -8.50
CA ASP A 165 3.60 -2.52 -9.33
C ASP A 165 2.40 -3.16 -8.61
N TRP A 166 2.39 -3.12 -7.29
CA TRP A 166 1.31 -3.63 -6.45
C TRP A 166 0.13 -2.66 -6.29
N LEU A 167 0.34 -1.38 -6.56
CA LEU A 167 -0.68 -0.36 -6.36
C LEU A 167 -1.61 -0.32 -7.58
N PRO A 168 -2.92 -0.59 -7.43
CA PRO A 168 -3.84 -0.51 -8.56
C PRO A 168 -3.84 0.91 -9.14
N GLU A 169 -4.02 1.00 -10.46
CA GLU A 169 -3.72 2.22 -11.23
C GLU A 169 -4.43 3.49 -10.74
N HIS A 170 -5.58 3.34 -10.11
CA HIS A 170 -6.38 4.44 -9.56
C HIS A 170 -5.86 4.99 -8.21
N VAL A 171 -4.98 4.28 -7.50
CA VAL A 171 -4.24 4.79 -6.32
C VAL A 171 -2.77 5.07 -6.59
N ARG A 172 -2.25 4.72 -7.78
CA ARG A 172 -0.83 4.95 -8.17
C ARG A 172 -0.39 6.42 -8.03
N PHE A 173 -1.30 7.39 -8.11
CA PHE A 173 -0.99 8.81 -7.84
C PHE A 173 -0.41 9.07 -6.43
N VAL A 174 -0.67 8.18 -5.46
CA VAL A 174 -0.13 8.30 -4.09
C VAL A 174 1.39 8.21 -4.06
N THR A 175 2.03 7.51 -5.01
CA THR A 175 3.51 7.41 -5.07
C THR A 175 4.17 8.78 -5.25
N SER A 176 3.48 9.76 -5.85
CA SER A 176 3.97 11.15 -5.98
C SER A 176 4.16 11.90 -4.66
N TYR A 177 3.61 11.39 -3.55
CA TYR A 177 3.83 11.93 -2.20
C TYR A 177 4.97 11.24 -1.44
N LEU A 178 5.40 10.07 -1.92
CA LEU A 178 6.42 9.23 -1.29
C LEU A 178 7.82 9.65 -1.79
N SER A 179 8.87 9.20 -1.09
CA SER A 179 10.26 9.55 -1.43
C SER A 179 11.09 8.30 -1.66
N LYS A 180 11.70 8.13 -2.83
CA LYS A 180 12.79 7.16 -3.00
C LYS A 180 14.00 7.64 -2.19
N ARG A 181 14.41 6.87 -1.18
CA ARG A 181 15.61 7.13 -0.35
C ARG A 181 16.22 5.79 0.10
N PRO A 182 17.56 5.68 0.23
CA PRO A 182 18.20 4.42 0.58
C PRO A 182 17.94 3.96 2.03
N MET A 183 17.69 4.89 2.95
CA MET A 183 17.36 4.59 4.35
C MET A 183 16.70 5.81 5.00
N ASN A 184 15.92 5.56 6.06
CA ASN A 184 15.36 6.58 6.94
C ASN A 184 15.54 6.16 8.40
N LEU A 185 15.81 7.10 9.31
CA LEU A 185 16.09 6.81 10.73
C LEU A 185 14.90 6.21 11.49
N LEU A 186 13.67 6.41 11.01
CA LEU A 186 12.48 5.77 11.61
C LEU A 186 12.46 4.25 11.38
N PHE A 187 13.11 3.74 10.33
CA PHE A 187 13.15 2.31 10.02
C PHE A 187 13.77 1.48 11.16
N PRO A 188 15.05 1.67 11.54
CA PRO A 188 15.67 0.87 12.60
C PRO A 188 14.94 1.04 13.95
N VAL A 189 14.39 2.24 14.24
CA VAL A 189 13.61 2.47 15.46
C VAL A 189 12.32 1.64 15.45
N SER A 190 11.54 1.68 14.37
CA SER A 190 10.29 0.93 14.24
C SER A 190 10.52 -0.59 14.33
N VAL A 191 11.51 -1.11 13.61
CA VAL A 191 11.88 -2.53 13.64
C VAL A 191 12.41 -2.95 15.02
N SER A 192 13.26 -2.14 15.65
CA SER A 192 13.78 -2.45 17.00
C SER A 192 12.68 -2.49 18.05
N VAL A 193 11.80 -1.49 18.07
CA VAL A 193 10.68 -1.44 19.03
C VAL A 193 9.71 -2.61 18.81
N ALA A 194 9.33 -2.89 17.56
CA ALA A 194 8.50 -4.04 17.23
C ALA A 194 9.16 -5.37 17.64
N THR A 195 10.48 -5.51 17.43
CA THR A 195 11.25 -6.70 17.82
C THR A 195 11.30 -6.87 19.34
N VAL A 196 11.49 -5.79 20.10
CA VAL A 196 11.43 -5.84 21.58
C VAL A 196 10.05 -6.27 22.06
N VAL A 197 8.97 -5.70 21.51
CA VAL A 197 7.59 -6.09 21.86
C VAL A 197 7.33 -7.56 21.50
N MET A 198 7.75 -8.01 20.32
CA MET A 198 7.66 -9.41 19.91
C MET A 198 8.40 -10.35 20.87
N THR A 199 9.63 -10.02 21.25
CA THR A 199 10.42 -10.80 22.22
C THR A 199 9.74 -10.85 23.58
N LEU A 200 9.18 -9.74 24.07
CA LEU A 200 8.42 -9.72 25.33
C LEU A 200 7.19 -10.63 25.26
N LEU A 201 6.42 -10.59 24.17
CA LEU A 201 5.27 -11.49 23.96
C LEU A 201 5.70 -12.97 23.98
N VAL A 202 6.82 -13.31 23.34
CA VAL A 202 7.36 -14.68 23.31
C VAL A 202 7.85 -15.11 24.69
N VAL A 203 8.62 -14.28 25.41
CA VAL A 203 9.13 -14.62 26.75
C VAL A 203 7.96 -14.83 27.73
N THR A 204 6.98 -13.92 27.77
CA THR A 204 5.77 -14.10 28.59
C THR A 204 4.92 -15.31 28.15
N ALA A 205 4.99 -15.74 26.89
CA ALA A 205 4.36 -16.97 26.44
C ALA A 205 5.10 -18.24 26.90
N LEU A 206 6.42 -18.18 27.11
CA LEU A 206 7.22 -19.31 27.60
C LEU A 206 7.07 -19.51 29.12
N GLU A 207 6.72 -18.46 29.86
CA GLU A 207 6.43 -18.50 31.31
C GLU A 207 5.08 -19.16 31.66
N VAL A 208 4.19 -19.39 30.68
CA VAL A 208 2.84 -19.92 30.90
C VAL A 208 2.63 -21.31 30.25
N PRO A 209 1.68 -22.12 30.73
CA PRO A 209 1.42 -23.45 30.16
C PRO A 209 1.15 -23.41 28.65
N THR A 210 1.91 -24.20 27.87
CA THR A 210 1.89 -24.10 26.40
C THR A 210 0.60 -24.54 25.72
N ASN A 211 -0.32 -25.16 26.46
CA ASN A 211 -1.67 -25.52 26.05
C ASN A 211 -2.75 -24.55 26.60
N GLY A 212 -2.35 -23.49 27.32
CA GLY A 212 -3.25 -22.50 27.90
C GLY A 212 -3.62 -21.38 26.91
N PHE A 213 -4.83 -20.84 27.10
CA PHE A 213 -5.36 -19.69 26.35
C PHE A 213 -4.35 -18.53 26.22
N ARG A 214 -3.76 -18.11 27.36
CA ARG A 214 -2.81 -16.97 27.40
C ARG A 214 -1.56 -17.23 26.55
N GLY A 215 -0.98 -18.41 26.63
CA GLY A 215 0.22 -18.78 25.86
C GLY A 215 -0.04 -18.76 24.35
N VAL A 216 -1.10 -19.44 23.91
CA VAL A 216 -1.50 -19.46 22.49
C VAL A 216 -1.86 -18.06 21.97
N SER A 217 -2.56 -17.26 22.77
CA SER A 217 -2.91 -15.88 22.42
C SER A 217 -1.68 -15.00 22.18
N LEU A 218 -0.67 -15.11 23.05
CA LEU A 218 0.58 -14.36 22.93
C LEU A 218 1.41 -14.82 21.72
N ILE A 219 1.45 -16.13 21.43
CA ILE A 219 2.16 -16.67 20.25
C ILE A 219 1.47 -16.26 18.95
N LEU A 220 0.14 -16.24 18.89
CA LEU A 220 -0.61 -15.71 17.72
C LEU A 220 -0.26 -14.24 17.46
N ALA A 221 -0.30 -13.41 18.51
CA ALA A 221 0.07 -11.99 18.43
C ALA A 221 1.54 -11.77 18.05
N ALA A 222 2.47 -12.54 18.64
CA ALA A 222 3.90 -12.47 18.34
C ALA A 222 4.20 -12.90 16.89
N THR A 223 3.53 -13.94 16.39
CA THR A 223 3.71 -14.40 14.99
C THR A 223 3.22 -13.35 14.00
N LEU A 224 2.08 -12.71 14.28
CA LEU A 224 1.56 -11.61 13.47
C LEU A 224 2.49 -10.40 13.46
N LEU A 225 3.06 -10.05 14.62
CA LEU A 225 4.04 -8.97 14.72
C LEU A 225 5.35 -9.32 14.01
N ALA A 226 5.81 -10.58 14.09
CA ALA A 226 6.98 -11.07 13.35
C ALA A 226 6.79 -10.97 11.83
N LEU A 227 5.60 -11.32 11.32
CA LEU A 227 5.22 -11.14 9.91
C LEU A 227 5.25 -9.67 9.49
N ALA A 228 4.70 -8.77 10.33
CA ALA A 228 4.73 -7.35 10.06
C ALA A 228 6.15 -6.74 10.12
N ILE A 229 7.04 -7.26 10.97
CA ILE A 229 8.48 -6.90 10.99
C ILE A 229 9.14 -7.35 9.69
N LEU A 230 8.85 -8.57 9.24
CA LEU A 230 9.36 -9.13 7.98
C LEU A 230 8.89 -8.31 6.76
N GLU A 231 7.62 -7.88 6.75
CA GLU A 231 7.09 -6.94 5.75
C GLU A 231 7.84 -5.60 5.75
N HIS A 232 8.24 -5.08 6.93
CA HIS A 232 9.09 -3.89 7.00
C HIS A 232 10.47 -4.12 6.36
N TRP A 233 11.08 -5.29 6.58
CA TRP A 233 12.35 -5.63 5.92
C TRP A 233 12.24 -5.65 4.39
N PHE A 234 11.10 -6.05 3.82
CA PHE A 234 10.85 -6.00 2.37
C PHE A 234 10.78 -4.57 1.78
N LEU A 235 10.52 -3.54 2.61
CA LEU A 235 10.62 -2.14 2.18
C LEU A 235 12.07 -1.68 1.93
N VAL A 236 13.05 -2.36 2.55
CA VAL A 236 14.47 -1.98 2.54
C VAL A 236 15.33 -2.96 1.74
N LEU A 237 15.05 -4.26 1.83
CA LEU A 237 15.74 -5.28 1.05
C LEU A 237 15.29 -5.23 -0.42
N PRO A 238 16.20 -5.40 -1.41
CA PRO A 238 15.86 -5.43 -2.83
C PRO A 238 15.28 -6.80 -3.23
N LEU A 239 14.29 -7.29 -2.48
CA LEU A 239 13.54 -8.50 -2.78
C LEU A 239 12.27 -8.11 -3.53
N THR A 240 12.08 -8.66 -4.73
CA THR A 240 10.85 -8.48 -5.49
C THR A 240 9.74 -9.37 -4.92
N ASP A 241 8.96 -8.82 -3.98
CA ASP A 241 7.82 -9.48 -3.34
C ASP A 241 6.87 -10.16 -4.35
N GLY A 242 6.75 -9.61 -5.56
CA GLY A 242 5.97 -10.19 -6.66
C GLY A 242 6.28 -11.66 -6.94
N ALA A 243 7.51 -12.14 -6.72
CA ALA A 243 7.88 -13.53 -6.94
C ALA A 243 7.04 -14.53 -6.12
N LEU A 244 6.63 -14.16 -4.90
CA LEU A 244 5.78 -14.97 -4.01
C LEU A 244 4.31 -15.01 -4.44
N TRP A 245 3.88 -14.03 -5.25
CA TRP A 245 2.47 -13.71 -5.47
C TRP A 245 2.06 -13.55 -6.93
N ASN A 246 2.96 -13.82 -7.89
CA ASN A 246 2.69 -13.84 -9.34
C ASN A 246 1.40 -14.60 -9.71
N TRP A 247 1.06 -15.65 -8.96
CA TRP A 247 -0.15 -16.44 -9.13
C TRP A 247 -1.45 -15.68 -8.82
N ALA A 248 -1.40 -14.68 -7.93
CA ALA A 248 -2.53 -13.84 -7.53
C ALA A 248 -2.62 -12.58 -8.41
N THR A 249 -1.49 -11.88 -8.64
CA THR A 249 -1.46 -10.65 -9.45
C THR A 249 -1.75 -10.90 -10.94
N GLY A 250 -1.29 -12.03 -11.49
CA GLY A 250 -1.57 -12.43 -12.88
C GLY A 250 -3.03 -12.78 -13.18
N ALA A 251 -3.97 -12.57 -12.25
CA ALA A 251 -5.41 -12.66 -12.53
C ALA A 251 -5.86 -11.61 -13.56
N ARG A 252 -5.31 -10.39 -13.50
CA ARG A 252 -5.66 -9.30 -14.43
C ARG A 252 -5.21 -9.64 -15.85
N ASP A 253 -3.99 -10.10 -16.02
CA ASP A 253 -3.42 -10.39 -17.34
C ASP A 253 -4.10 -11.60 -17.98
N ARG A 254 -4.47 -12.62 -17.18
CA ARG A 254 -5.32 -13.73 -17.63
C ARG A 254 -6.72 -13.28 -18.03
N TYR A 255 -7.33 -12.33 -17.30
CA TYR A 255 -8.62 -11.76 -17.70
C TYR A 255 -8.52 -10.98 -19.01
N LEU A 256 -7.51 -10.12 -19.16
CA LEU A 256 -7.24 -9.38 -20.40
C LEU A 256 -6.93 -10.30 -21.58
N ALA A 257 -6.21 -11.41 -21.36
CA ALA A 257 -5.96 -12.43 -22.39
C ALA A 257 -7.18 -13.31 -22.69
N SER A 258 -8.12 -13.44 -21.76
CA SER A 258 -9.39 -14.17 -21.95
C SER A 258 -10.47 -13.36 -22.65
N MET A 259 -10.29 -12.04 -22.76
CA MET A 259 -11.16 -11.21 -23.59
C MET A 259 -10.98 -11.63 -25.05
N PRO A 260 -12.06 -11.89 -25.81
CA PRO A 260 -11.92 -11.93 -27.25
C PRO A 260 -11.32 -10.60 -27.69
N PRO A 261 -10.34 -10.59 -28.63
CA PRO A 261 -9.72 -9.35 -29.08
C PRO A 261 -10.82 -8.38 -29.47
N ALA A 262 -10.82 -7.19 -28.86
CA ALA A 262 -11.85 -6.20 -29.05
C ALA A 262 -12.07 -6.04 -30.55
N ALA A 263 -13.25 -6.43 -31.03
CA ALA A 263 -13.50 -6.54 -32.45
C ALA A 263 -13.14 -5.20 -33.08
N SER A 264 -12.15 -5.21 -33.97
CA SER A 264 -11.70 -4.06 -34.73
C SER A 264 -12.77 -3.72 -35.77
N GLY A 265 -13.91 -3.24 -35.26
CA GLY A 265 -15.04 -2.75 -36.04
C GLY A 265 -14.51 -1.66 -36.95
N GLY A 266 -14.49 -1.96 -38.24
CA GLY A 266 -13.75 -1.18 -39.21
C GLY A 266 -14.27 0.25 -39.33
N VAL A 267 -13.56 1.20 -38.71
CA VAL A 267 -13.57 2.60 -39.12
C VAL A 267 -12.31 2.87 -39.93
N GLY A 268 -12.20 2.10 -41.02
CA GLY A 268 -11.16 2.23 -42.02
C GLY A 268 -11.75 2.65 -43.35
N GLN A 269 -12.31 3.87 -43.46
CA GLN A 269 -12.42 4.57 -44.74
C GLN A 269 -12.76 6.07 -44.60
N ARG A 270 -12.16 6.86 -45.50
CA ARG A 270 -12.42 8.29 -45.80
C ARG A 270 -12.04 9.33 -44.74
N PHE A 271 -10.74 9.61 -44.66
CA PHE A 271 -10.30 10.96 -44.99
C PHE A 271 -9.24 10.89 -46.09
N GLN A 272 -9.66 11.17 -47.32
CA GLN A 272 -8.80 11.16 -48.50
C GLN A 272 -8.29 12.59 -48.68
N ALA A 273 -7.02 12.83 -48.37
CA ALA A 273 -6.43 14.15 -48.53
C ALA A 273 -6.44 14.56 -50.03
N PRO A 274 -6.90 15.76 -50.39
CA PRO A 274 -6.85 16.21 -51.78
C PRO A 274 -5.38 16.44 -52.17
N ALA A 275 -4.98 15.87 -53.30
CA ALA A 275 -3.67 16.11 -53.88
C ALA A 275 -3.59 17.53 -54.46
N GLY A 276 -2.47 18.22 -54.23
CA GLY A 276 -2.12 19.44 -54.96
C GLY A 276 -2.03 20.72 -54.11
N ALA A 277 -0.89 20.90 -53.44
CA ALA A 277 -0.32 22.23 -53.18
C ALA A 277 1.20 22.08 -53.04
N ALA A 278 1.97 22.75 -53.89
CA ALA A 278 3.43 22.63 -53.90
C ALA A 278 4.06 23.38 -52.73
N VAL A 279 5.14 22.81 -52.17
CA VAL A 279 6.04 23.51 -51.23
C VAL A 279 7.01 24.36 -52.06
N PRO A 280 7.07 25.69 -51.89
CA PRO A 280 8.12 26.48 -52.50
C PRO A 280 9.41 26.36 -51.68
N THR A 281 10.43 25.71 -52.26
CA THR A 281 11.81 25.79 -51.79
C THR A 281 12.38 27.16 -52.13
N SER A 282 12.89 27.90 -51.13
CA SER A 282 13.64 29.14 -51.35
C SER A 282 15.11 28.95 -50.96
N ASP A 283 15.99 28.84 -51.95
CA ASP A 283 17.43 28.96 -51.80
C ASP A 283 18.00 29.63 -53.08
N GLY A 284 19.10 30.39 -52.97
CA GLY A 284 19.82 30.94 -54.13
C GLY A 284 19.81 32.46 -54.35
N SER A 285 20.78 33.14 -53.71
CA SER A 285 21.71 34.15 -54.29
C SER A 285 21.24 35.35 -55.15
N GLY A 286 21.68 36.56 -54.75
CA GLY A 286 21.76 37.75 -55.62
C GLY A 286 22.46 38.95 -54.97
N GLN A 287 23.77 39.14 -55.20
CA GLN A 287 24.49 40.40 -54.90
C GLN A 287 24.13 41.49 -55.93
N PRO A 288 24.38 42.77 -55.61
CA PRO A 288 25.58 43.42 -56.16
C PRO A 288 26.38 44.24 -55.14
N ALA A 289 27.65 44.49 -55.47
CA ALA A 289 28.60 45.26 -54.66
C ALA A 289 28.75 46.71 -55.17
N LEU A 290 29.21 47.63 -54.29
CA LEU A 290 30.32 48.58 -54.55
C LEU A 290 30.48 49.65 -53.44
N SER A 291 31.74 49.81 -52.97
CA SER A 291 32.45 51.09 -52.70
C SER A 291 31.98 52.01 -51.54
N THR A 292 32.81 52.71 -50.74
CA THR A 292 34.29 52.88 -50.67
C THR A 292 34.72 53.53 -49.32
N ALA A 293 36.03 53.59 -49.05
CA ALA A 293 36.76 54.35 -48.00
C ALA A 293 36.62 53.83 -46.54
N ARG A 294 37.67 53.48 -45.78
CA ARG A 294 39.00 54.09 -45.43
C ARG A 294 38.97 55.16 -44.31
N ASP A 295 39.24 54.67 -43.09
CA ASP A 295 40.43 55.03 -42.27
C ASP A 295 40.45 56.42 -41.55
N PRO A 296 41.44 56.75 -40.67
CA PRO A 296 41.27 56.59 -39.21
C PRO A 296 41.64 57.85 -38.38
N SER A 297 41.43 57.84 -37.05
CA SER A 297 42.20 58.67 -36.09
C SER A 297 41.88 58.43 -34.61
N LEU A 298 42.94 58.22 -33.80
CA LEU A 298 43.19 58.75 -32.43
C LEU A 298 42.16 58.44 -31.29
N ASP A 299 42.43 58.42 -29.97
CA ASP A 299 43.61 58.33 -29.08
C ASP A 299 43.06 58.17 -27.63
N ALA A 300 43.79 57.85 -26.55
CA ALA A 300 45.00 57.05 -26.31
C ALA A 300 45.23 56.96 -24.78
N ASN A 301 45.79 55.85 -24.25
CA ASN A 301 46.15 55.62 -22.84
C ASN A 301 44.98 55.61 -21.80
N GLY A 302 45.10 55.01 -20.61
CA GLY A 302 46.17 54.14 -20.09
C GLY A 302 46.04 53.87 -18.57
N GLU A 303 46.76 52.83 -18.13
CA GLU A 303 47.32 52.63 -16.77
C GLU A 303 46.43 52.53 -15.49
N ARG A 304 46.67 51.43 -14.75
CA ARG A 304 46.66 51.27 -13.27
C ARG A 304 45.29 51.46 -12.55
N SER A 305 44.91 50.65 -11.56
CA SER A 305 45.71 49.91 -10.57
C SER A 305 45.06 48.58 -10.17
#